data_AF-A0A934M3V9-F1
#
_entry.id   AF-A0A934M3V9-F1
#
_cell.length_a   1.000
_cell.length_b   1.000
_cell.length_c   1.000
_cell.angle_alpha   90.00
_cell.angle_beta   90.00
_cell.angle_gamma   90.00
#
_symmetry.space_group_name_H-M   'P 1'
#
loop_
_entity.id
_entity.type
_entity.pdbx_description
1 polymer ?
#
loop_
_entity_poly.entity_id
_entity_poly.type
_entity_poly.pdbx_seq_one_letter_code
_entity_poly.pdbx_strand_id
1 'polypeptide(L)' 'MLLDVFGDSIIDIQHFASTAIREMSAKPIIDIMIIVEDININLITDSYTPYLIHYNTRLKTCVMIELN' A
#
# COMPACT_ATOMS: atom_id res chain seq x y z
N MET A 1 -10.84 3.74 -1.56
CA MET A 1 -10.44 2.56 -0.75
C MET A 1 -9.08 2.75 -0.10
N LEU A 2 -7.94 2.79 -0.83
CA LEU A 2 -6.63 3.02 -0.19
C LEU A 2 -6.49 4.42 0.42
N LEU A 3 -6.96 5.45 -0.28
CA LEU A 3 -7.03 6.82 0.26
C LEU A 3 -7.90 6.92 1.52
N ASP A 4 -8.93 6.07 1.66
CA ASP A 4 -9.78 6.06 2.85
C ASP A 4 -9.10 5.42 4.07
N VAL A 5 -8.08 4.58 3.84
CA VAL A 5 -7.34 3.88 4.90
C VAL A 5 -6.20 4.74 5.41
N PHE A 6 -5.41 5.32 4.50
CA PHE A 6 -4.18 6.04 4.84
C PHE A 6 -4.36 7.57 4.86
N GLY A 7 -5.43 8.09 4.24
CA GLY A 7 -5.81 9.50 4.30
C GLY A 7 -4.70 10.45 3.91
N ASP A 8 -4.58 11.52 4.69
CA ASP A 8 -3.64 12.62 4.46
C ASP A 8 -2.18 12.25 4.78
N SER A 9 -1.91 11.05 5.32
CA SER A 9 -0.54 10.58 5.58
C SER A 9 0.19 10.14 4.30
N ILE A 10 -0.54 9.96 3.20
CA ILE A 10 0.04 9.53 1.93
C ILE A 10 0.69 10.71 1.22
N ILE A 11 1.98 10.57 0.94
CA ILE A 11 2.72 11.44 0.03
C ILE A 11 2.50 11.01 -1.43
N ASP A 12 2.57 9.70 -1.72
CA ASP A 12 2.44 9.18 -3.08
C ASP A 12 1.96 7.71 -3.10
N ILE A 13 1.39 7.29 -4.24
CA ILE A 13 0.95 5.91 -4.50
C ILE A 13 1.48 5.47 -5.86
N GLN A 14 2.27 4.39 -5.88
CA GLN A 14 2.86 3.85 -7.10
C GLN A 14 2.48 2.40 -7.34
N HIS A 15 2.13 2.06 -8.58
CA HIS A 15 2.10 0.67 -9.03
C HIS A 15 3.53 0.22 -9.31
N PHE A 16 3.98 -0.81 -8.60
CA PHE A 16 5.35 -1.32 -8.72
C PHE A 16 5.38 -2.83 -8.99
N ALA A 17 6.58 -3.38 -9.12
CA ALA A 17 6.86 -4.79 -9.39
C ALA A 17 6.37 -5.28 -10.77
N SER A 18 6.34 -6.61 -10.95
CA SER A 18 6.25 -7.25 -12.27
C SER A 18 4.99 -6.91 -13.06
N THR A 19 3.87 -6.65 -12.40
CA THR A 19 2.63 -6.26 -13.09
C THR A 19 2.61 -4.80 -13.54
N ALA A 20 3.53 -3.95 -13.06
CA ALA A 20 3.69 -2.57 -13.51
C ALA A 20 4.49 -2.48 -14.82
N ILE A 21 5.22 -3.53 -15.19
CA ILE A 21 6.00 -3.60 -16.41
C ILE A 21 5.11 -4.12 -17.53
N ARG A 22 4.86 -3.28 -18.54
CA ARG A 22 4.11 -3.68 -19.73
C ARG A 22 4.79 -4.88 -20.40
N GLU A 23 3.97 -5.83 -20.85
CA GLU A 23 4.39 -7.03 -21.58
C GLU A 23 5.23 -8.04 -20.76
N MET A 24 5.39 -7.83 -19.44
CA MET A 24 6.01 -8.81 -18.56
C MET A 24 5.01 -9.90 -18.18
N SER A 25 5.39 -11.17 -18.37
CA SER A 25 4.65 -12.30 -17.80
C SER A 25 4.81 -12.29 -16.28
N ALA A 26 3.70 -12.15 -15.56
CA ALA A 26 3.67 -11.99 -14.12
C ALA A 26 2.50 -12.77 -13.51
N LYS A 27 2.61 -13.05 -12.20
CA LYS A 27 1.44 -13.54 -11.43
C LYS A 27 0.37 -12.44 -11.45
N PRO A 28 -0.94 -12.78 -11.46
CA PRO A 28 -2.02 -11.80 -11.46
C PRO A 28 -2.21 -11.19 -10.05
N ILE A 29 -1.19 -10.50 -9.57
CA ILE A 29 -1.12 -9.85 -8.25
C ILE A 29 -0.62 -8.43 -8.50
N ILE A 30 -1.40 -7.44 -8.09
CA ILE A 30 -1.03 -6.03 -8.19
C ILE A 30 -0.33 -5.61 -6.90
N ASP A 31 0.90 -5.12 -7.03
CA ASP A 31 1.70 -4.62 -5.92
C ASP A 31 1.63 -3.08 -5.90
N ILE A 32 1.22 -2.51 -4.77
CA ILE A 32 1.08 -1.06 -4.59
C ILE A 32 2.07 -0.59 -3.53
N MET A 33 2.84 0.44 -3.85
CA MET A 33 3.73 1.13 -2.93
C MET A 33 3.04 2.40 -2.44
N ILE A 34 3.04 2.61 -1.12
CA ILE A 34 2.49 3.80 -0.49
C ILE A 34 3.65 4.53 0.17
N ILE A 35 3.86 5.78 -0.21
CA ILE A 35 4.91 6.62 0.36
C ILE A 35 4.26 7.50 1.43
N VAL A 36 4.86 7.55 2.61
CA VAL A 36 4.38 8.33 3.76
C VAL A 36 5.52 9.17 4.33
N GLU A 37 5.17 10.22 5.07
CA GLU A 37 6.17 11.10 5.72
C GLU A 37 6.87 10.41 6.89
N ASP A 38 6.14 9.60 7.67
CA ASP A 38 6.66 8.89 8.85
C ASP A 38 5.98 7.51 8.96
N ILE A 39 6.77 6.44 9.19
CA ILE A 39 6.24 5.11 9.49
C ILE A 39 6.10 4.94 11.00
N ASN A 40 4.92 5.27 11.51
CA ASN A 40 4.57 4.98 12.90
C ASN A 40 3.93 3.59 13.03
N ILE A 41 4.65 2.67 13.70
CA ILE A 41 4.21 1.27 13.89
C ILE A 41 2.81 1.16 14.53
N ASN A 42 2.44 2.06 15.44
CA ASN A 42 1.14 2.01 16.12
C ASN A 42 0.01 2.44 15.18
N LEU A 43 0.25 3.39 14.27
CA LEU A 43 -0.71 3.73 13.22
C LEU A 43 -0.95 2.52 12.29
N ILE A 44 0.10 1.75 11.98
CA ILE A 44 0.01 0.56 11.13
C ILE A 44 -0.85 -0.53 11.78
N THR A 45 -0.56 -0.87 13.04
CA THR A 45 -1.23 -1.97 13.74
C THR A 45 -2.66 -1.63 14.09
N ASP A 46 -2.91 -0.39 14.52
CA ASP A 46 -4.17 -0.03 15.16
C ASP A 46 -5.15 0.62 14.19
N SER A 47 -4.65 1.27 13.13
CA SER A 47 -5.48 1.99 12.16
C SER A 47 -5.50 1.35 10.78
N TYR A 48 -4.37 0.94 10.21
CA TYR A 48 -4.37 0.44 8.82
C TYR A 48 -4.78 -1.02 8.70
N THR A 49 -4.23 -1.88 9.57
CA THR A 49 -4.47 -3.33 9.50
C THR A 49 -5.95 -3.71 9.62
N PRO A 50 -6.74 -3.18 10.59
CA PRO A 50 -8.15 -3.53 10.70
C PRO A 50 -8.99 -3.05 9.52
N TYR A 51 -8.70 -1.88 8.96
CA TYR A 51 -9.43 -1.34 7.82
C TYR A 51 -9.14 -2.11 6.52
N LEU A 52 -7.89 -2.51 6.27
CA LEU A 52 -7.54 -3.35 5.13
C LEU A 52 -8.27 -4.71 5.16
N ILE A 53 -8.40 -5.29 6.36
CA ILE A 53 -9.19 -6.51 6.58
C ILE A 53 -10.69 -6.24 6.34
N HIS A 54 -11.23 -5.13 6.86
CA HIS A 54 -12.64 -4.76 6.71
C HIS A 54 -13.08 -4.68 5.24
N TYR A 55 -12.26 -4.07 4.38
CA TYR A 55 -12.55 -3.95 2.95
C TYR A 55 -12.31 -5.23 2.14
N ASN A 56 -12.01 -6.36 2.81
CA ASN A 56 -11.64 -7.65 2.19
C ASN A 56 -10.57 -7.46 1.10
N THR A 57 -9.66 -6.50 1.32
CA THR A 57 -8.64 -6.20 0.34
C THR A 57 -7.64 -7.33 0.32
N ARG A 58 -7.58 -8.07 -0.80
CA ARG A 58 -6.47 -8.99 -1.09
C ARG A 58 -5.23 -8.20 -1.51
N LEU A 59 -4.90 -7.11 -0.80
CA LEU A 59 -3.59 -6.49 -0.93
C LEU A 59 -2.58 -7.48 -0.37
N LYS A 60 -1.92 -8.21 -1.27
CA LYS A 60 -0.92 -9.20 -0.87
C LYS A 60 0.38 -8.54 -0.42
N THR A 61 0.68 -7.35 -0.92
CA THR A 61 1.90 -6.63 -0.58
C THR A 61 1.66 -5.13 -0.72
N CYS A 62 1.77 -4.43 0.41
CA CYS A 62 1.91 -2.98 0.48
C CYS A 62 3.31 -2.73 1.04
N VAL A 63 4.14 -1.99 0.32
CA VAL A 63 5.44 -1.53 0.83
C VAL A 63 5.26 -0.07 1.21
N MET A 64 5.40 0.21 2.50
CA MET A 64 5.45 1.58 3.00
C MET A 64 6.89 2.04 3.09
N ILE A 65 7.18 3.19 2.50
CA ILE A 65 8.51 3.82 2.53
C ILE A 65 8.37 5.20 3.14
N GLU A 66 9.24 5.47 4.11
CA GLU A 66 9.41 6.77 4.76
C GLU A 66 10.45 7.60 4.00
N LEU A 67 10.11 8.84 3.65
CA LEU A 67 11.08 9.78 3.08
C LEU A 67 11.61 10.67 4.21
N ASN A 68 12.87 10.44 4.59
CA ASN A 68 13.61 11.32 5.52
C ASN A 68 14.15 12.55 4.80
#